data_AF-A0A353B041-F1
#
_entry.id   AF-A0A353B041-F1
#
_cell.length_a   1.000
_cell.length_b   1.000
_cell.length_c   1.000
_cell.angle_alpha   90.00
_cell.angle_beta   90.00
_cell.angle_gamma   90.00
#
_symmetry.space_group_name_H-M   'P 1'
#
loop_
_entity.id
_entity.type
_entity.pdbx_description
1 polymer ?
#
loop_
_entity_poly.entity_id
_entity_poly.type
_entity_poly.pdbx_seq_one_letter_code
_entity_poly.pdbx_strand_id
1 'polypeptide(L)'
;MTEDIQVGKSRRGCWLYLLGIVFGLPILLIGLVLLIFGWRDASAGRRLQQRLDAISSEGLPVDNATMEAYYNSLTTTEQTDDWLAVLEEMQSQEFRDSIEGVPIFDGKVDVETQFVPAGEPWVHEAATRRFLDRWSSVYRKALQLSIDAEPTRWPMEFDSFNTNLQNTQEMRSVARLISLDGNLALYDQDSGGVRRNVLALARLPRVLEGEPLFVSQLVAAAISSMGVDLFREGVQQGVLDSNDIDRLLREYRNKTNVGQAWRRSIVGERGFAMPVFRDPGVLGDGRALAWFRNNDANTALDIYEKAIEASTEDPAELLKNTQELEAWMQERFGSMNLLQQFDSILSGMLTPAMAAGGRAFSRIAIQHRIAILAGGVRMFEQETGSFPEDLSELSKYGIDVSQLQPPGGKPFGYRVEDGEAVLWGFPISVGDVSSTPEQPPSLALGEPNRGYNELWVWRLKPSAPEDE
;
A
#
# COMPACT_ATOMS: atom_id res chain seq x y z
N MET A 1 54.33 66.86 58.64
CA MET A 1 54.31 65.42 58.96
C MET A 1 53.16 64.85 58.15
N THR A 2 53.46 64.47 56.91
CA THR A 2 52.47 64.06 55.89
C THR A 2 53.16 62.95 55.11
N GLU A 3 52.78 61.71 55.41
CA GLU A 3 53.33 60.49 54.81
C GLU A 3 52.49 60.12 53.59
N ASP A 4 53.12 60.19 52.41
CA ASP A 4 52.56 59.74 51.13
C ASP A 4 52.68 58.21 51.02
N ILE A 5 51.56 57.51 51.10
CA ILE A 5 51.48 56.07 50.86
C ILE A 5 51.29 55.84 49.34
N GLN A 6 52.38 55.57 48.63
CA GLN A 6 52.32 55.07 47.25
C GLN A 6 51.86 53.61 47.21
N VAL A 7 50.56 53.40 46.97
CA VAL A 7 50.00 52.08 46.65
C VAL A 7 50.25 51.78 45.18
N GLY A 8 51.40 51.16 44.87
CA GLY A 8 51.70 50.58 43.56
C GLY A 8 50.84 49.34 43.28
N LYS A 9 49.58 49.53 42.88
CA LYS A 9 48.71 48.44 42.41
C LYS A 9 49.30 47.84 41.12
N SER A 10 49.89 46.64 41.24
CA SER A 10 50.42 45.83 40.14
C SER A 10 49.34 45.55 39.08
N ARG A 11 49.35 46.33 37.99
CA ARG A 11 48.47 46.13 36.82
C ARG A 11 48.76 44.83 36.04
N ARG A 12 49.87 44.12 36.34
CA ARG A 12 50.30 42.92 35.61
C ARG A 12 49.56 41.64 36.03
N GLY A 13 49.01 41.59 37.26
CA GLY A 13 48.23 40.43 37.72
C GLY A 13 46.82 40.35 37.12
N CYS A 14 46.19 41.50 36.84
CA CYS A 14 44.79 41.55 36.39
C CYS A 14 44.57 40.95 34.99
N TRP A 15 45.59 41.03 34.11
CA TRP A 15 45.48 40.57 32.73
C TRP A 15 45.49 39.03 32.61
N LEU A 16 46.16 38.32 33.52
CA LEU A 16 46.17 36.85 33.55
C LEU A 16 44.81 36.27 33.98
N TYR A 17 44.14 36.90 34.94
CA TYR A 17 42.77 36.51 35.32
C TYR A 17 41.77 36.80 34.20
N LEU A 18 41.93 37.92 33.50
CA LEU A 18 41.10 38.25 32.34
C LEU A 18 41.26 37.20 31.22
N LEU A 19 42.49 36.79 30.91
CA LEU A 19 42.77 35.73 29.93
C LEU A 19 42.20 34.37 30.35
N GLY A 20 42.38 34.00 31.62
CA GLY A 20 41.82 32.77 32.18
C GLY A 20 40.30 32.72 32.13
N ILE A 21 39.61 33.85 32.36
CA ILE A 21 38.15 33.93 32.28
C ILE A 21 37.70 33.94 30.81
N VAL A 22 38.32 34.76 29.95
CA VAL A 22 37.90 34.92 28.56
C VAL A 22 38.10 33.64 27.74
N PHE A 23 39.14 32.84 28.01
CA PHE A 23 39.39 31.60 27.28
C PHE A 23 39.04 30.34 28.07
N GLY A 24 39.30 30.32 29.37
CA GLY A 24 39.05 29.15 30.22
C GLY A 24 37.55 28.90 30.45
N LEU A 25 36.75 29.95 30.64
CA LEU A 25 35.31 29.78 30.85
C LEU A 25 34.61 29.23 29.59
N PRO A 26 34.83 29.74 28.36
CA PRO A 26 34.25 29.14 27.16
C PRO A 26 34.69 27.69 26.94
N ILE A 27 35.97 27.36 27.16
CA ILE A 27 36.45 25.97 27.01
C ILE A 27 35.75 25.05 28.02
N LEU A 28 35.61 25.48 29.27
CA LEU A 28 34.90 24.71 30.29
C LEU A 28 33.42 24.55 29.93
N LEU A 29 32.77 25.61 29.47
CA LEU A 29 31.37 25.57 29.01
C LEU A 29 31.20 24.62 27.82
N ILE A 30 32.10 24.67 26.83
CA ILE A 30 32.10 23.73 25.70
C ILE A 30 32.32 22.30 26.19
N GLY A 31 33.26 22.07 27.09
CA GLY A 31 33.50 20.75 27.68
C GLY A 31 32.28 20.21 28.44
N LEU A 32 31.61 21.05 29.22
CA LEU A 32 30.38 20.69 29.92
C LEU A 32 29.25 20.35 28.94
N VAL A 33 29.09 21.15 27.88
CA VAL A 33 28.12 20.89 26.81
C VAL A 33 28.42 19.55 26.15
N LEU A 34 29.67 19.28 25.75
CA LEU A 34 30.08 18.00 25.17
C LEU A 34 29.83 16.81 26.10
N LEU A 35 30.07 16.96 27.41
CA LEU A 35 29.77 15.91 28.40
C LEU A 35 28.27 15.63 28.52
N ILE A 36 27.45 16.69 28.57
CA ILE A 36 25.99 16.56 28.62
C ILE A 36 25.49 15.85 27.35
N PHE A 37 25.99 16.25 26.18
CA PHE A 37 25.64 15.63 24.90
C PHE A 37 26.08 14.17 24.82
N GLY A 38 27.32 13.85 25.23
CA GLY A 38 27.82 12.48 25.27
C GLY A 38 27.03 11.59 26.23
N TRP A 39 26.66 12.11 27.40
CA TRP A 39 25.81 11.37 28.34
C TRP A 39 24.39 11.15 27.80
N ARG A 40 23.80 12.18 27.17
CA ARG A 40 22.49 12.12 26.54
C ARG A 40 22.47 11.05 25.44
N ASP A 41 23.47 11.06 24.55
CA ASP A 41 23.58 10.10 23.47
C ASP A 41 23.85 8.68 23.98
N ALA A 42 24.75 8.50 24.96
CA ALA A 42 25.00 7.19 25.57
C ALA A 42 23.75 6.63 26.29
N SER A 43 22.94 7.49 26.91
CA SER A 43 21.67 7.08 27.50
C SER A 43 20.65 6.68 26.42
N ALA A 44 20.57 7.43 25.33
CA ALA A 44 19.72 7.12 24.20
C ALA A 44 20.13 5.81 23.50
N GLY A 45 21.44 5.58 23.34
CA GLY A 45 21.99 4.35 22.77
C GLY A 45 21.68 3.11 23.61
N ARG A 46 21.77 3.20 24.94
CA ARG A 46 21.36 2.09 25.83
C ARG A 46 19.87 1.78 25.70
N ARG A 47 19.01 2.81 25.64
CA ARG A 47 17.57 2.64 25.44
C ARG A 47 17.27 2.02 24.07
N LEU A 48 17.94 2.51 23.03
CA LEU A 48 17.79 1.99 21.68
C LEU A 48 18.15 0.50 21.65
N GLN A 49 19.31 0.12 22.18
CA GLN A 49 19.74 -1.28 22.21
C GLN A 49 18.74 -2.17 22.97
N GLN A 50 18.26 -1.73 24.14
CA GLN A 50 17.24 -2.47 24.89
C GLN A 50 15.96 -2.71 24.08
N ARG A 51 15.50 -1.71 23.31
CA ARG A 51 14.32 -1.86 22.43
C ARG A 51 14.60 -2.79 21.26
N LEU A 52 15.76 -2.65 20.61
CA LEU A 52 16.13 -3.53 19.50
C LEU A 52 16.29 -4.98 19.97
N ASP A 53 16.86 -5.21 21.16
CA ASP A 53 16.97 -6.54 21.77
C ASP A 53 15.57 -7.14 22.05
N ALA A 54 14.65 -6.34 22.58
CA ALA A 54 13.26 -6.76 22.82
C ALA A 54 12.57 -7.15 21.50
N ILE A 55 12.65 -6.29 20.48
CA ILE A 55 12.08 -6.54 19.15
C ILE A 55 12.68 -7.81 18.52
N SER A 56 14.01 -7.96 18.59
CA SER A 56 14.70 -9.13 18.07
C SER A 56 14.34 -10.40 18.83
N SER A 57 14.07 -10.32 20.14
CA SER A 57 13.65 -11.49 20.94
C SER A 57 12.26 -12.01 20.58
N GLU A 58 11.43 -11.17 19.95
CA GLU A 58 10.14 -11.55 19.35
C GLU A 58 10.30 -12.15 17.95
N GLY A 59 11.53 -12.25 17.42
CA GLY A 59 11.80 -12.71 16.06
C GLY A 59 11.48 -11.68 14.98
N LEU A 60 11.35 -10.40 15.35
CA LEU A 60 11.04 -9.32 14.41
C LEU A 60 12.33 -8.62 13.93
N PRO A 61 12.34 -8.08 12.70
CA PRO A 61 13.54 -7.51 12.11
C PRO A 61 13.93 -6.16 12.71
N VAL A 62 15.24 -5.95 12.86
CA VAL A 62 15.89 -4.73 13.37
C VAL A 62 17.09 -4.29 12.53
N ASP A 63 17.47 -5.07 11.51
CA ASP A 63 18.53 -4.79 10.54
C ASP A 63 18.36 -5.66 9.28
N ASN A 64 19.26 -5.52 8.31
CA ASN A 64 19.22 -6.25 7.03
C ASN A 64 19.23 -7.78 7.21
N ALA A 65 20.08 -8.30 8.10
CA ALA A 65 20.21 -9.76 8.29
C ALA A 65 18.95 -10.35 8.94
N THR A 66 18.41 -9.68 9.95
CA THR A 66 17.15 -10.09 10.58
C THR A 66 15.95 -9.87 9.64
N MET A 67 16.01 -8.88 8.73
CA MET A 67 15.02 -8.70 7.66
C MET A 67 15.00 -9.87 6.68
N GLU A 68 16.17 -10.32 6.24
CA GLU A 68 16.29 -11.47 5.35
C GLU A 68 15.73 -12.73 6.01
N ALA A 69 16.05 -12.98 7.28
CA ALA A 69 15.49 -14.09 8.04
C ALA A 69 13.95 -13.99 8.16
N TYR A 70 13.43 -12.79 8.44
CA TYR A 70 11.99 -12.53 8.52
C TYR A 70 11.30 -12.78 7.18
N TYR A 71 11.83 -12.23 6.08
CA TYR A 71 11.35 -12.46 4.72
C TYR A 71 11.34 -13.94 4.34
N ASN A 72 12.44 -14.65 4.63
CA ASN A 72 12.57 -16.07 4.35
C ASN A 72 11.54 -16.90 5.13
N SER A 73 11.15 -16.47 6.34
CA SER A 73 10.11 -17.17 7.12
C SER A 73 8.70 -16.99 6.55
N LEU A 74 8.47 -15.95 5.74
CA LEU A 74 7.17 -15.62 5.15
C LEU A 74 7.02 -16.06 3.70
N THR A 75 8.09 -16.60 3.08
CA THR A 75 8.14 -16.88 1.65
C THR A 75 8.70 -18.27 1.33
N THR A 76 8.27 -18.81 0.19
CA THR A 76 8.74 -20.07 -0.39
C THR A 76 9.56 -19.81 -1.66
N THR A 77 10.44 -20.76 -1.98
CA THR A 77 11.22 -20.75 -3.23
C THR A 77 10.59 -21.59 -4.34
N GLU A 78 9.49 -22.29 -4.06
CA GLU A 78 8.89 -23.31 -4.94
C GLU A 78 8.58 -22.80 -6.35
N GLN A 79 8.09 -21.56 -6.47
CA GLN A 79 7.71 -20.94 -7.75
C GLN A 79 8.69 -19.86 -8.21
N THR A 80 9.83 -19.67 -7.54
CA THR A 80 10.72 -18.52 -7.79
C THR A 80 11.28 -18.53 -9.21
N ASP A 81 11.88 -19.64 -9.64
CA ASP A 81 12.50 -19.73 -10.98
C ASP A 81 11.46 -19.59 -12.10
N ASP A 82 10.28 -20.14 -11.88
CA ASP A 82 9.15 -20.05 -12.81
C ASP A 82 8.67 -18.59 -12.98
N TRP A 83 8.58 -17.85 -11.88
CA TRP A 83 8.26 -16.42 -11.94
C TRP A 83 9.36 -15.61 -12.61
N LEU A 84 10.63 -15.87 -12.26
CA LEU A 84 11.76 -15.16 -12.87
C LEU A 84 11.80 -15.36 -14.39
N ALA A 85 11.49 -16.56 -14.89
CA ALA A 85 11.40 -16.82 -16.32
C ALA A 85 10.29 -15.99 -17.00
N VAL A 86 9.11 -15.87 -16.36
CA VAL A 86 8.03 -15.00 -16.87
C VAL A 86 8.48 -13.53 -16.90
N LEU A 87 9.10 -13.05 -15.81
CA LEU A 87 9.54 -11.65 -15.71
C LEU A 87 10.66 -11.33 -16.70
N GLU A 88 11.59 -12.25 -16.95
CA GLU A 88 12.67 -12.09 -17.92
C GLU A 88 12.11 -11.90 -19.35
N GLU A 89 11.17 -12.76 -19.76
CA GLU A 89 10.51 -12.65 -21.07
C GLU A 89 9.75 -11.32 -21.21
N MET A 90 9.01 -10.91 -20.17
CA MET A 90 8.28 -9.64 -20.17
C MET A 90 9.20 -8.41 -20.17
N GLN A 91 10.42 -8.54 -19.66
CA GLN A 91 11.43 -7.48 -19.68
C GLN A 91 12.26 -7.46 -20.97
N SER A 92 12.13 -8.47 -21.84
CA SER A 92 12.85 -8.55 -23.10
C SER A 92 12.56 -7.34 -23.99
N GLN A 93 13.55 -6.98 -24.82
CA GLN A 93 13.37 -5.91 -25.81
C GLN A 93 12.25 -6.25 -26.80
N GLU A 94 12.12 -7.54 -27.14
CA GLU A 94 11.07 -8.04 -28.02
C GLU A 94 9.66 -7.78 -27.46
N PHE A 95 9.45 -8.04 -26.17
CA PHE A 95 8.19 -7.72 -25.49
C PHE A 95 7.91 -6.22 -25.54
N ARG A 96 8.90 -5.40 -25.17
CA ARG A 96 8.78 -3.93 -25.16
C ARG A 96 8.48 -3.34 -26.54
N ASP A 97 9.09 -3.85 -27.60
CA ASP A 97 8.86 -3.39 -28.96
C ASP A 97 7.47 -3.79 -29.49
N SER A 98 6.83 -4.79 -28.87
CA SER A 98 5.53 -5.30 -29.30
C SER A 98 4.33 -4.60 -28.66
N ILE A 99 4.53 -3.67 -27.71
CA ILE A 99 3.43 -3.05 -26.96
C ILE A 99 2.72 -1.93 -27.72
N GLU A 100 3.25 -1.45 -28.83
CA GLU A 100 2.68 -0.32 -29.58
C GLU A 100 1.22 -0.59 -30.01
N GLY A 101 0.32 0.33 -29.66
CA GLY A 101 -1.10 0.23 -29.94
C GLY A 101 -1.87 -0.79 -29.08
N VAL A 102 -1.21 -1.42 -28.10
CA VAL A 102 -1.83 -2.38 -27.17
C VAL A 102 -2.37 -1.63 -25.94
N PRO A 103 -3.68 -1.72 -25.62
CA PRO A 103 -4.27 -1.10 -24.44
C PRO A 103 -3.53 -1.48 -23.15
N ILE A 104 -3.55 -0.59 -22.14
CA ILE A 104 -2.85 -0.72 -20.85
C ILE A 104 -1.31 -0.62 -20.93
N PHE A 105 -0.68 -1.13 -21.99
CA PHE A 105 0.78 -1.11 -22.15
C PHE A 105 1.30 0.12 -22.92
N ASP A 106 0.60 0.55 -23.98
CA ASP A 106 0.96 1.76 -24.72
C ASP A 106 0.35 3.00 -24.08
N GLY A 107 1.20 3.83 -23.47
CA GLY A 107 0.79 5.10 -22.87
C GLY A 107 0.23 6.14 -23.85
N LYS A 108 0.26 5.87 -25.17
CA LYS A 108 -0.38 6.71 -26.19
C LYS A 108 -1.84 6.37 -26.45
N VAL A 109 -2.32 5.21 -25.98
CA VAL A 109 -3.73 4.81 -26.15
C VAL A 109 -4.59 5.59 -25.17
N ASP A 110 -5.59 6.30 -25.69
CA ASP A 110 -6.54 7.07 -24.88
C ASP A 110 -7.34 6.15 -23.97
N VAL A 111 -7.36 6.47 -22.67
CA VAL A 111 -8.07 5.75 -21.62
C VAL A 111 -9.54 5.53 -21.98
N GLU A 112 -10.19 6.50 -22.64
CA GLU A 112 -11.60 6.40 -23.04
C GLU A 112 -11.84 5.35 -24.15
N THR A 113 -10.79 4.96 -24.87
CA THR A 113 -10.87 4.02 -26.01
C THR A 113 -10.16 2.69 -25.74
N GLN A 114 -9.56 2.52 -24.57
CA GLN A 114 -8.80 1.32 -24.22
C GLN A 114 -9.65 0.06 -24.31
N PHE A 115 -10.86 0.12 -23.77
CA PHE A 115 -11.84 -0.97 -23.78
C PHE A 115 -13.23 -0.40 -24.08
N VAL A 116 -14.02 -1.16 -24.84
CA VAL A 116 -15.40 -0.81 -25.19
C VAL A 116 -16.33 -1.98 -24.82
N PRO A 117 -17.63 -1.73 -24.59
CA PRO A 117 -18.61 -2.78 -24.38
C PRO A 117 -18.64 -3.80 -25.53
N ALA A 118 -19.02 -5.04 -25.23
CA ALA A 118 -19.20 -6.06 -26.24
C ALA A 118 -20.21 -5.63 -27.32
N GLY A 119 -19.89 -5.94 -28.58
CA GLY A 119 -20.70 -5.56 -29.75
C GLY A 119 -20.41 -4.17 -30.30
N GLU A 120 -19.67 -3.32 -29.59
CA GLU A 120 -19.19 -2.04 -30.11
C GLU A 120 -17.87 -2.21 -30.90
N PRO A 121 -17.61 -1.40 -31.94
CA PRO A 121 -16.35 -1.49 -32.67
C PRO A 121 -15.13 -1.18 -31.78
N TRP A 122 -14.26 -2.16 -31.54
CA TRP A 122 -13.03 -1.95 -30.78
C TRP A 122 -11.81 -1.80 -31.69
N VAL A 123 -11.33 -0.55 -31.84
CA VAL A 123 -10.22 -0.21 -32.75
C VAL A 123 -8.90 -0.92 -32.41
N HIS A 124 -8.72 -1.34 -31.15
CA HIS A 124 -7.52 -2.02 -30.68
C HIS A 124 -7.62 -3.55 -30.72
N GLU A 125 -8.78 -4.13 -31.03
CA GLU A 125 -9.01 -5.59 -30.96
C GLU A 125 -7.94 -6.39 -31.70
N ALA A 126 -7.68 -6.04 -32.96
CA ALA A 126 -6.74 -6.78 -33.80
C ALA A 126 -5.28 -6.68 -33.28
N ALA A 127 -4.90 -5.55 -32.67
CA ALA A 127 -3.59 -5.38 -32.06
C ALA A 127 -3.48 -6.22 -30.77
N THR A 128 -4.52 -6.15 -29.91
CA THR A 128 -4.61 -6.93 -28.67
C THR A 128 -4.54 -8.44 -28.94
N ARG A 129 -5.32 -8.96 -29.89
CA ARG A 129 -5.31 -10.39 -30.23
C ARG A 129 -3.93 -10.85 -30.75
N ARG A 130 -3.30 -10.08 -31.65
CA ARG A 130 -1.95 -10.41 -32.14
C ARG A 130 -0.91 -10.40 -31.03
N PHE A 131 -1.01 -9.44 -30.10
CA PHE A 131 -0.12 -9.35 -28.95
C PHE A 131 -0.28 -10.55 -28.02
N LEU A 132 -1.53 -10.89 -27.65
CA LEU A 132 -1.81 -12.04 -26.78
C LEU A 132 -1.48 -13.39 -27.43
N ASP A 133 -1.67 -13.54 -28.74
CA ASP A 133 -1.26 -14.74 -29.48
C ASP A 133 0.26 -14.93 -29.45
N ARG A 134 1.01 -13.86 -29.76
CA ARG A 134 2.48 -13.85 -29.71
C ARG A 134 3.02 -14.24 -28.33
N TRP A 135 2.42 -13.69 -27.27
CA TRP A 135 2.86 -13.92 -25.88
C TRP A 135 2.04 -14.98 -25.15
N SER A 136 1.33 -15.84 -25.88
CA SER A 136 0.40 -16.82 -25.31
C SER A 136 1.06 -17.84 -24.37
N SER A 137 2.34 -18.15 -24.56
CA SER A 137 3.12 -19.02 -23.66
C SER A 137 3.37 -18.33 -22.31
N VAL A 138 3.87 -17.08 -22.35
CA VAL A 138 4.15 -16.26 -21.17
C VAL A 138 2.86 -15.99 -20.40
N TYR A 139 1.79 -15.59 -21.09
CA TYR A 139 0.47 -15.38 -20.49
C TYR A 139 -0.05 -16.64 -19.80
N ARG A 140 -0.06 -17.81 -20.46
CA ARG A 140 -0.57 -19.05 -19.86
C ARG A 140 0.23 -19.47 -18.63
N LYS A 141 1.56 -19.32 -18.67
CA LYS A 141 2.41 -19.61 -17.51
C LYS A 141 2.12 -18.64 -16.36
N ALA A 142 2.05 -17.35 -16.63
CA ALA A 142 1.71 -16.33 -15.65
C ALA A 142 0.31 -16.54 -15.04
N LEU A 143 -0.68 -16.89 -15.86
CA LEU A 143 -2.03 -17.20 -15.43
C LEU A 143 -2.04 -18.40 -14.46
N GLN A 144 -1.37 -19.49 -14.82
CA GLN A 144 -1.29 -20.68 -13.97
C GLN A 144 -0.58 -20.38 -12.65
N LEU A 145 0.59 -19.72 -12.69
CA LEU A 145 1.32 -19.34 -11.48
C LEU A 145 0.51 -18.40 -10.59
N SER A 146 -0.29 -17.51 -11.17
CA SER A 146 -1.18 -16.62 -10.42
C SER A 146 -2.28 -17.40 -9.71
N ILE A 147 -2.87 -18.41 -10.36
CA ILE A 147 -3.91 -19.27 -9.78
C ILE A 147 -3.33 -20.11 -8.64
N ASP A 148 -2.12 -20.62 -8.80
CA ASP A 148 -1.42 -21.44 -7.80
C ASP A 148 -0.54 -20.59 -6.87
N ALA A 149 -0.78 -19.27 -6.81
CA ALA A 149 0.14 -18.34 -6.18
C ALA A 149 0.33 -18.60 -4.69
N GLU A 150 1.61 -18.68 -4.31
CA GLU A 150 2.08 -18.69 -2.93
C GLU A 150 3.04 -17.51 -2.68
N PRO A 151 3.26 -17.10 -1.42
CA PRO A 151 4.25 -16.09 -1.06
C PRO A 151 5.64 -16.43 -1.62
N THR A 152 6.07 -15.73 -2.67
CA THR A 152 7.26 -16.08 -3.44
C THR A 152 8.47 -15.33 -2.93
N ARG A 153 9.61 -16.03 -2.82
CA ARG A 153 10.89 -15.47 -2.42
C ARG A 153 11.70 -15.01 -3.63
N TRP A 154 11.87 -13.71 -3.81
CA TRP A 154 12.75 -13.16 -4.82
C TRP A 154 14.22 -13.27 -4.39
N PRO A 155 15.16 -13.41 -5.35
CA PRO A 155 16.59 -13.27 -5.10
C PRO A 155 16.93 -11.80 -4.87
N MET A 156 16.64 -11.28 -3.68
CA MET A 156 16.98 -9.92 -3.27
C MET A 156 17.90 -9.93 -2.06
N GLU A 157 18.84 -8.98 -2.03
CA GLU A 157 19.66 -8.69 -0.86
C GLU A 157 19.11 -7.45 -0.17
N PHE A 158 18.79 -7.57 1.12
CA PHE A 158 18.37 -6.41 1.91
C PHE A 158 19.58 -5.52 2.18
N ASP A 159 19.59 -4.35 1.55
CA ASP A 159 20.58 -3.29 1.79
C ASP A 159 19.88 -1.96 2.07
N SER A 160 18.95 -1.96 3.03
CA SER A 160 18.12 -0.80 3.37
C SER A 160 17.59 -0.13 2.09
N PHE A 161 17.66 1.20 1.95
CA PHE A 161 17.16 1.95 0.79
C PHE A 161 17.81 1.62 -0.56
N ASN A 162 18.91 0.85 -0.60
CA ASN A 162 19.51 0.35 -1.84
C ASN A 162 18.93 -1.00 -2.29
N THR A 163 18.04 -1.61 -1.50
CA THR A 163 17.40 -2.88 -1.83
C THR A 163 16.68 -2.77 -3.18
N ASN A 164 17.04 -3.62 -4.14
CA ASN A 164 16.41 -3.64 -5.45
C ASN A 164 15.07 -4.40 -5.40
N LEU A 165 13.97 -3.69 -5.68
CA LEU A 165 12.61 -4.23 -5.69
C LEU A 165 12.05 -4.41 -7.10
N GLN A 166 12.92 -4.62 -8.10
CA GLN A 166 12.53 -4.76 -9.50
C GLN A 166 11.45 -5.81 -9.70
N ASN A 167 11.61 -7.02 -9.15
CA ASN A 167 10.63 -8.10 -9.33
C ASN A 167 9.25 -7.73 -8.80
N THR A 168 9.19 -7.06 -7.64
CA THR A 168 7.94 -6.54 -7.06
C THR A 168 7.26 -5.54 -7.99
N GLN A 169 8.00 -4.61 -8.60
CA GLN A 169 7.41 -3.63 -9.53
C GLN A 169 6.87 -4.31 -10.79
N GLU A 170 7.56 -5.34 -11.29
CA GLU A 170 7.22 -6.02 -12.53
C GLU A 170 5.99 -6.94 -12.41
N MET A 171 5.58 -7.29 -11.18
CA MET A 171 4.28 -7.95 -10.95
C MET A 171 3.10 -7.11 -11.44
N ARG A 172 3.23 -5.78 -11.54
CA ARG A 172 2.21 -4.95 -12.19
C ARG A 172 2.12 -5.23 -13.69
N SER A 173 3.25 -5.45 -14.35
CA SER A 173 3.28 -5.81 -15.78
C SER A 173 2.56 -7.14 -16.01
N VAL A 174 2.78 -8.14 -15.14
CA VAL A 174 2.05 -9.42 -15.14
C VAL A 174 0.55 -9.21 -14.99
N ALA A 175 0.12 -8.43 -13.99
CA ALA A 175 -1.29 -8.14 -13.78
C ALA A 175 -1.94 -7.44 -14.98
N ARG A 176 -1.22 -6.54 -15.65
CA ARG A 176 -1.66 -5.89 -16.90
C ARG A 176 -1.84 -6.87 -18.03
N LEU A 177 -0.94 -7.85 -18.19
CA LEU A 177 -1.07 -8.90 -19.21
C LEU A 177 -2.31 -9.76 -18.98
N ILE A 178 -2.56 -10.18 -17.74
CA ILE A 178 -3.75 -10.97 -17.36
C ILE A 178 -5.03 -10.12 -17.53
N SER A 179 -5.00 -8.86 -17.12
CA SER A 179 -6.14 -7.95 -17.27
C SER A 179 -6.47 -7.67 -18.75
N LEU A 180 -5.46 -7.56 -19.62
CA LEU A 180 -5.66 -7.37 -21.05
C LEU A 180 -6.44 -8.54 -21.68
N ASP A 181 -6.06 -9.79 -21.37
CA ASP A 181 -6.79 -10.97 -21.82
C ASP A 181 -8.19 -11.07 -21.19
N GLY A 182 -8.33 -10.71 -19.91
CA GLY A 182 -9.62 -10.63 -19.24
C GLY A 182 -10.59 -9.65 -19.91
N ASN A 183 -10.10 -8.48 -20.33
CA ASN A 183 -10.91 -7.50 -21.06
C ASN A 183 -11.25 -7.96 -22.49
N LEU A 184 -10.33 -8.67 -23.16
CA LEU A 184 -10.64 -9.32 -24.44
C LEU A 184 -11.74 -10.38 -24.26
N ALA A 185 -11.67 -11.18 -23.20
CA ALA A 185 -12.70 -12.17 -22.87
C ALA A 185 -14.06 -11.52 -22.57
N LEU A 186 -14.09 -10.35 -21.91
CA LEU A 186 -15.32 -9.57 -21.72
C LEU A 186 -15.92 -9.14 -23.06
N TYR A 187 -15.09 -8.57 -23.93
CA TYR A 187 -15.48 -8.15 -25.28
C TYR A 187 -16.05 -9.32 -26.10
N ASP A 188 -15.43 -10.51 -25.97
CA ASP A 188 -15.84 -11.75 -26.64
C ASP A 188 -17.02 -12.46 -25.95
N GLN A 189 -17.49 -11.96 -24.80
CA GLN A 189 -18.48 -12.63 -23.95
C GLN A 189 -18.05 -14.06 -23.51
N ASP A 190 -16.74 -14.32 -23.42
CA ASP A 190 -16.18 -15.57 -22.90
C ASP A 190 -16.16 -15.58 -21.36
N SER A 191 -17.28 -16.00 -20.77
CA SER A 191 -17.42 -16.18 -19.32
C SER A 191 -16.28 -16.97 -18.69
N GLY A 192 -15.84 -18.06 -19.34
CA GLY A 192 -14.76 -18.90 -18.86
C GLY A 192 -13.42 -18.17 -18.82
N GLY A 193 -13.15 -17.35 -19.83
CA GLY A 193 -11.99 -16.45 -19.91
C GLY A 193 -12.02 -15.37 -18.83
N VAL A 194 -13.15 -14.68 -18.67
CA VAL A 194 -13.32 -13.65 -17.63
C VAL A 194 -13.08 -14.26 -16.24
N ARG A 195 -13.73 -15.38 -15.92
CA ARG A 195 -13.53 -16.06 -14.63
C ARG A 195 -12.08 -16.41 -14.37
N ARG A 196 -11.37 -17.02 -15.33
CA ARG A 196 -9.97 -17.42 -15.16
C ARG A 196 -9.08 -16.21 -14.86
N ASN A 197 -9.25 -15.12 -15.60
CA ASN A 197 -8.46 -13.91 -15.42
C ASN A 197 -8.79 -13.19 -14.11
N VAL A 198 -10.06 -13.10 -13.71
CA VAL A 198 -10.44 -12.55 -12.40
C VAL A 198 -9.85 -13.38 -11.28
N LEU A 199 -9.94 -14.72 -11.35
CA LEU A 199 -9.37 -15.60 -10.33
C LEU A 199 -7.84 -15.42 -10.22
N ALA A 200 -7.16 -15.35 -11.37
CA ALA A 200 -5.72 -15.11 -11.42
C ALA A 200 -5.36 -13.75 -10.79
N LEU A 201 -6.05 -12.67 -11.14
CA LEU A 201 -5.82 -11.33 -10.55
C LEU A 201 -6.17 -11.27 -9.06
N ALA A 202 -7.19 -12.00 -8.62
CA ALA A 202 -7.53 -12.10 -7.20
C ALA A 202 -6.44 -12.84 -6.41
N ARG A 203 -5.79 -13.84 -7.01
CA ARG A 203 -4.75 -14.65 -6.32
C ARG A 203 -3.34 -14.11 -6.49
N LEU A 204 -3.01 -13.43 -7.57
CA LEU A 204 -1.68 -12.86 -7.86
C LEU A 204 -1.07 -12.03 -6.71
N PRO A 205 -1.83 -11.22 -5.93
CA PRO A 205 -1.29 -10.53 -4.76
C PRO A 205 -0.63 -11.44 -3.72
N ARG A 206 -0.97 -12.75 -3.68
CA ARG A 206 -0.35 -13.73 -2.78
C ARG A 206 1.13 -13.91 -3.03
N VAL A 207 1.59 -13.73 -4.28
CA VAL A 207 3.02 -13.74 -4.63
C VAL A 207 3.81 -12.74 -3.78
N LEU A 208 3.19 -11.58 -3.50
CA LEU A 208 3.78 -10.48 -2.72
C LEU A 208 3.35 -10.49 -1.25
N GLU A 209 2.57 -11.48 -0.80
CA GLU A 209 2.05 -11.48 0.56
C GLU A 209 3.19 -11.55 1.58
N GLY A 210 4.22 -12.37 1.34
CA GLY A 210 5.37 -12.47 2.22
C GLY A 210 6.33 -11.27 2.22
N GLU A 211 6.16 -10.32 1.30
CA GLU A 211 7.04 -9.15 1.19
C GLU A 211 6.88 -8.20 2.38
N PRO A 212 7.95 -7.86 3.11
CA PRO A 212 7.84 -7.09 4.33
C PRO A 212 7.75 -5.58 4.09
N LEU A 213 7.94 -5.08 2.87
CA LEU A 213 8.01 -3.65 2.61
C LEU A 213 6.65 -3.05 2.24
N PHE A 214 6.43 -1.79 2.64
CA PHE A 214 5.18 -1.07 2.42
C PHE A 214 4.86 -0.89 0.95
N VAL A 215 5.88 -0.56 0.15
CA VAL A 215 5.72 -0.44 -1.31
C VAL A 215 5.28 -1.75 -1.95
N SER A 216 5.78 -2.90 -1.49
CA SER A 216 5.39 -4.21 -2.01
C SER A 216 3.91 -4.51 -1.73
N GLN A 217 3.44 -4.19 -0.52
CA GLN A 217 2.02 -4.37 -0.17
C GLN A 217 1.10 -3.39 -0.92
N LEU A 218 1.56 -2.17 -1.22
CA LEU A 218 0.81 -1.24 -2.09
C LEU A 218 0.73 -1.75 -3.54
N VAL A 219 1.76 -2.43 -4.04
CA VAL A 219 1.70 -3.12 -5.34
C VAL A 219 0.67 -4.25 -5.29
N ALA A 220 0.68 -5.08 -4.26
CA ALA A 220 -0.29 -6.16 -4.07
C ALA A 220 -1.75 -5.63 -4.04
N ALA A 221 -1.99 -4.52 -3.34
CA ALA A 221 -3.30 -3.86 -3.30
C ALA A 221 -3.73 -3.33 -4.68
N ALA A 222 -2.80 -2.75 -5.46
CA ALA A 222 -3.09 -2.26 -6.81
C ALA A 222 -3.47 -3.40 -7.76
N ILE A 223 -2.74 -4.54 -7.71
CA ILE A 223 -3.08 -5.74 -8.49
C ILE A 223 -4.47 -6.25 -8.11
N SER A 224 -4.78 -6.29 -6.82
CA SER A 224 -6.09 -6.72 -6.32
C SER A 224 -7.22 -5.81 -6.84
N SER A 225 -7.00 -4.50 -6.94
CA SER A 225 -7.98 -3.56 -7.54
C SER A 225 -8.26 -3.92 -9.00
N MET A 226 -7.24 -4.27 -9.79
CA MET A 226 -7.44 -4.68 -11.19
C MET A 226 -8.34 -5.92 -11.31
N GLY A 227 -8.21 -6.86 -10.38
CA GLY A 227 -9.09 -8.03 -10.30
C GLY A 227 -10.54 -7.66 -9.96
N VAL A 228 -10.74 -6.74 -9.00
CA VAL A 228 -12.06 -6.23 -8.65
C VAL A 228 -12.70 -5.48 -9.81
N ASP A 229 -11.93 -4.66 -10.53
CA ASP A 229 -12.41 -3.91 -11.69
C ASP A 229 -12.85 -4.87 -12.81
N LEU A 230 -12.06 -5.89 -13.13
CA LEU A 230 -12.45 -6.90 -14.12
C LEU A 230 -13.68 -7.71 -13.67
N PHE A 231 -13.78 -8.05 -12.39
CA PHE A 231 -14.95 -8.70 -11.81
C PHE A 231 -16.20 -7.82 -11.91
N ARG A 232 -16.07 -6.52 -11.60
CA ARG A 232 -17.14 -5.53 -11.73
C ARG A 232 -17.71 -5.56 -13.13
N GLU A 233 -16.86 -5.39 -14.14
CA GLU A 233 -17.30 -5.38 -15.53
C GLU A 233 -18.01 -6.68 -15.92
N GLY A 234 -17.47 -7.85 -15.53
CA GLY A 234 -18.10 -9.14 -15.77
C GLY A 234 -19.48 -9.30 -15.14
N VAL A 235 -19.65 -8.82 -13.90
CA VAL A 235 -20.95 -8.84 -13.21
C VAL A 235 -21.92 -7.82 -13.80
N GLN A 236 -21.48 -6.62 -14.16
CA GLN A 236 -22.35 -5.59 -14.73
C GLN A 236 -22.88 -5.97 -16.11
N GLN A 237 -22.02 -6.59 -16.94
CA GLN A 237 -22.38 -7.05 -18.28
C GLN A 237 -23.14 -8.39 -18.29
N GLY A 238 -23.29 -9.05 -17.14
CA GLY A 238 -23.97 -10.36 -17.06
C GLY A 238 -23.20 -11.50 -17.70
N VAL A 239 -21.88 -11.34 -17.91
CA VAL A 239 -21.02 -12.34 -18.54
C VAL A 239 -20.76 -13.53 -17.61
N LEU A 240 -20.66 -13.27 -16.30
CA LEU A 240 -20.39 -14.31 -15.30
C LEU A 240 -21.69 -14.98 -14.81
N ASP A 241 -21.70 -16.30 -14.78
CA ASP A 241 -22.81 -17.09 -14.21
C ASP A 241 -22.71 -17.18 -12.66
N SER A 242 -23.78 -17.66 -12.02
CA SER A 242 -23.87 -17.72 -10.56
C SER A 242 -22.82 -18.62 -9.91
N ASN A 243 -22.43 -19.72 -10.57
CA ASN A 243 -21.41 -20.63 -10.05
C ASN A 243 -20.01 -20.01 -10.14
N ASP A 244 -19.75 -19.28 -11.22
CA ASP A 244 -18.51 -18.53 -11.41
C ASP A 244 -18.39 -17.39 -10.42
N ILE A 245 -19.48 -16.66 -10.17
CA ILE A 245 -19.54 -15.63 -9.13
C ILE A 245 -19.28 -16.24 -7.75
N ASP A 246 -19.97 -17.31 -7.33
CA ASP A 246 -19.77 -17.93 -6.01
C ASP A 246 -18.30 -18.30 -5.77
N ARG A 247 -17.63 -18.88 -6.78
CA ARG A 247 -16.22 -19.25 -6.70
C ARG A 247 -15.33 -18.04 -6.47
N LEU A 248 -15.56 -16.95 -7.21
CA LEU A 248 -14.78 -15.71 -7.09
C LEU A 248 -15.05 -15.00 -5.75
N LEU A 249 -16.29 -15.03 -5.25
CA LEU A 249 -16.64 -14.43 -3.96
C LEU A 249 -15.92 -15.10 -2.78
N ARG A 250 -15.64 -16.40 -2.85
CA ARG A 250 -14.82 -17.09 -1.83
C ARG A 250 -13.43 -16.51 -1.70
N GLU A 251 -12.82 -16.06 -2.81
CA GLU A 251 -11.51 -15.41 -2.77
C GLU A 251 -11.59 -14.01 -2.16
N TYR A 252 -12.61 -13.21 -2.50
CA TYR A 252 -12.76 -11.86 -1.99
C TYR A 252 -13.14 -11.80 -0.51
N ARG A 253 -13.94 -12.75 0.00
CA ARG A 253 -14.33 -12.81 1.42
C ARG A 253 -13.12 -12.83 2.35
N ASN A 254 -12.06 -13.55 1.97
CA ASN A 254 -10.82 -13.66 2.75
C ASN A 254 -9.94 -12.40 2.69
N LYS A 255 -10.26 -11.43 1.82
CA LYS A 255 -9.45 -10.24 1.54
C LYS A 255 -10.07 -8.93 2.06
N THR A 256 -11.15 -9.03 2.84
CA THR A 256 -11.78 -7.86 3.47
C THR A 256 -10.99 -7.36 4.69
N ASN A 257 -10.12 -8.20 5.26
CA ASN A 257 -9.20 -7.84 6.34
C ASN A 257 -7.81 -7.54 5.78
N VAL A 258 -7.34 -6.31 5.97
CA VAL A 258 -6.04 -5.81 5.49
C VAL A 258 -4.99 -5.71 6.59
N GLY A 259 -5.34 -6.11 7.81
CA GLY A 259 -4.53 -5.86 8.99
C GLY A 259 -3.21 -6.60 9.05
N GLN A 260 -3.18 -7.85 8.59
CA GLN A 260 -1.93 -8.60 8.52
C GLN A 260 -0.96 -7.97 7.52
N ALA A 261 -1.45 -7.55 6.35
CA ALA A 261 -0.63 -6.89 5.34
C ALA A 261 -0.10 -5.53 5.83
N TRP A 262 -0.95 -4.72 6.47
CA TRP A 262 -0.53 -3.49 7.14
C TRP A 262 0.57 -3.77 8.18
N ARG A 263 0.29 -4.62 9.18
CA ARG A 263 1.24 -4.91 10.26
C ARG A 263 2.57 -5.43 9.74
N ARG A 264 2.55 -6.38 8.81
CA ARG A 264 3.74 -6.92 8.15
C ARG A 264 4.56 -5.81 7.50
N SER A 265 3.90 -4.92 6.75
CA SER A 265 4.58 -3.80 6.11
C SER A 265 5.23 -2.83 7.09
N ILE A 266 4.56 -2.47 8.18
CA ILE A 266 5.12 -1.57 9.18
C ILE A 266 6.29 -2.22 9.94
N VAL A 267 6.19 -3.51 10.25
CA VAL A 267 7.29 -4.29 10.84
C VAL A 267 8.52 -4.30 9.92
N GLY A 268 8.31 -4.49 8.62
CA GLY A 268 9.39 -4.45 7.65
C GLY A 268 9.98 -3.05 7.48
N GLU A 269 9.17 -2.00 7.33
CA GLU A 269 9.68 -0.63 7.25
C GLU A 269 10.53 -0.25 8.47
N ARG A 270 10.13 -0.69 9.67
CA ARG A 270 10.95 -0.50 10.88
C ARG A 270 12.33 -1.14 10.73
N GLY A 271 12.39 -2.43 10.41
CA GLY A 271 13.67 -3.14 10.26
C GLY A 271 14.51 -2.61 9.10
N PHE A 272 13.86 -2.10 8.05
CA PHE A 272 14.47 -1.50 6.86
C PHE A 272 15.09 -0.13 7.15
N ALA A 273 14.44 0.67 8.02
CA ALA A 273 14.91 2.00 8.41
C ALA A 273 16.04 1.97 9.45
N MET A 274 16.07 0.99 10.36
CA MET A 274 17.05 0.95 11.47
C MET A 274 18.52 1.00 11.03
N PRO A 275 18.96 0.31 9.96
CA PRO A 275 20.33 0.41 9.43
C PRO A 275 20.74 1.84 9.07
N VAL A 276 19.83 2.67 8.56
CA VAL A 276 20.11 4.07 8.17
C VAL A 276 20.53 4.92 9.36
N PHE A 277 19.95 4.67 10.54
CA PHE A 277 20.36 5.39 11.75
C PHE A 277 21.75 4.98 12.20
N ARG A 278 22.18 3.75 11.94
CA ARG A 278 23.55 3.29 12.24
C ARG A 278 24.55 3.85 11.24
N ASP A 279 24.18 3.91 9.96
CA ASP A 279 25.00 4.48 8.88
C ASP A 279 24.17 5.31 7.89
N PRO A 280 24.02 6.63 8.12
CA PRO A 280 23.32 7.53 7.20
C PRO A 280 24.01 7.70 5.84
N GLY A 281 25.25 7.21 5.68
CA GLY A 281 25.96 7.25 4.41
C GLY A 281 25.23 6.49 3.29
N VAL A 282 24.35 5.55 3.65
CA VAL A 282 23.47 4.85 2.69
C VAL A 282 22.50 5.79 1.96
N LEU A 283 22.26 7.00 2.46
CA LEU A 283 21.43 8.02 1.81
C LEU A 283 22.22 9.04 0.98
N GLY A 284 23.56 8.90 0.87
CA GLY A 284 24.45 9.84 0.18
C GLY A 284 25.49 10.48 1.10
N ASP A 285 25.76 11.78 0.98
CA ASP A 285 26.79 12.48 1.79
C ASP A 285 26.32 12.73 3.24
N GLY A 286 26.14 11.64 4.00
CA GLY A 286 25.58 11.59 5.35
C GLY A 286 26.48 12.16 6.46
N ARG A 287 27.59 12.83 6.12
CA ARG A 287 28.56 13.37 7.10
C ARG A 287 27.96 14.46 7.98
N ALA A 288 26.99 15.23 7.48
CA ALA A 288 26.31 16.27 8.25
C ALA A 288 25.31 15.72 9.28
N LEU A 289 24.86 14.46 9.15
CA LEU A 289 23.81 13.84 9.98
C LEU A 289 24.37 12.91 11.07
N ALA A 290 25.69 12.88 11.28
CA ALA A 290 26.33 11.85 12.08
C ALA A 290 26.16 11.99 13.61
N TRP A 291 25.74 13.16 14.11
CA TRP A 291 26.02 13.55 15.50
C TRP A 291 24.92 13.18 16.52
N PHE A 292 23.71 12.75 16.11
CA PHE A 292 22.58 12.50 17.03
C PHE A 292 21.68 11.29 16.69
N ARG A 293 22.30 10.21 16.23
CA ARG A 293 21.62 9.02 15.65
C ARG A 293 20.67 8.28 16.60
N ASN A 294 21.02 8.17 17.88
CA ASN A 294 20.28 7.30 18.81
C ASN A 294 18.92 7.89 19.23
N ASN A 295 18.82 9.21 19.40
CA ASN A 295 17.54 9.86 19.71
C ASN A 295 16.59 9.82 18.52
N ASP A 296 17.14 10.01 17.31
CA ASP A 296 16.39 9.91 16.06
C ASP A 296 15.84 8.48 15.89
N ALA A 297 16.69 7.46 16.02
CA ALA A 297 16.26 6.07 15.95
C ALA A 297 15.17 5.71 16.98
N ASN A 298 15.28 6.21 18.22
CA ASN A 298 14.23 6.01 19.22
C ASN A 298 12.92 6.71 18.81
N THR A 299 12.98 7.89 18.19
CA THR A 299 11.78 8.59 17.68
C THR A 299 11.13 7.80 16.55
N ALA A 300 11.91 7.25 15.63
CA ALA A 300 11.39 6.37 14.59
C ALA A 300 10.73 5.12 15.18
N LEU A 301 11.35 4.49 16.19
CA LEU A 301 10.73 3.34 16.88
C LEU A 301 9.38 3.72 17.54
N ASP A 302 9.26 4.91 18.14
CA ASP A 302 7.98 5.38 18.70
C ASP A 302 6.89 5.49 17.62
N ILE A 303 7.25 5.98 16.42
CA ILE A 303 6.33 6.10 15.28
C ILE A 303 5.89 4.71 14.81
N TYR A 304 6.84 3.79 14.60
CA TYR A 304 6.55 2.45 14.12
C TYR A 304 5.76 1.61 15.11
N GLU A 305 6.05 1.71 16.42
CA GLU A 305 5.26 1.03 17.46
C GLU A 305 3.81 1.50 17.44
N LYS A 306 3.56 2.82 17.38
CA LYS A 306 2.19 3.35 17.24
C LYS A 306 1.49 2.88 15.97
N ALA A 307 2.22 2.79 14.86
CA ALA A 307 1.68 2.30 13.59
C ALA A 307 1.33 0.79 13.63
N ILE A 308 2.10 -0.01 14.38
CA ILE A 308 1.84 -1.45 14.61
C ILE A 308 0.66 -1.67 15.56
N GLU A 309 0.50 -0.78 16.55
CA GLU A 309 -0.59 -0.81 17.54
C GLU A 309 -1.93 -0.32 17.00
N ALA A 310 -1.94 0.37 15.84
CA ALA A 310 -3.17 0.81 15.20
C ALA A 310 -4.12 -0.37 14.97
N SER A 311 -5.38 -0.24 15.41
CA SER A 311 -6.40 -1.25 15.10
C SER A 311 -6.54 -1.40 13.59
N THR A 312 -6.55 -2.65 13.16
CA THR A 312 -6.63 -3.04 11.75
C THR A 312 -7.77 -4.01 11.46
N GLU A 313 -8.63 -4.29 12.45
CA GLU A 313 -9.73 -5.24 12.30
C GLU A 313 -10.82 -4.68 11.37
N ASP A 314 -11.03 -3.36 11.40
CA ASP A 314 -11.94 -2.66 10.51
C ASP A 314 -11.22 -1.59 9.67
N PRO A 315 -11.49 -1.49 8.35
CA PRO A 315 -10.94 -0.47 7.47
C PRO A 315 -11.20 0.98 7.91
N ALA A 316 -12.31 1.26 8.59
CA ALA A 316 -12.61 2.60 9.12
C ALA A 316 -11.68 2.94 10.28
N GLU A 317 -11.48 1.97 11.18
CA GLU A 317 -10.55 2.13 12.30
C GLU A 317 -9.12 2.30 11.80
N LEU A 318 -8.66 1.48 10.84
CA LEU A 318 -7.34 1.64 10.23
C LEU A 318 -7.16 3.05 9.64
N LEU A 319 -8.14 3.52 8.88
CA LEU A 319 -8.10 4.85 8.29
C LEU A 319 -8.01 5.95 9.36
N LYS A 320 -8.86 5.87 10.38
CA LYS A 320 -8.88 6.82 11.49
C LYS A 320 -7.54 6.82 12.23
N ASN A 321 -7.04 5.64 12.60
CA ASN A 321 -5.80 5.48 13.36
C ASN A 321 -4.59 6.00 12.58
N THR A 322 -4.54 5.79 11.27
CA THR A 322 -3.44 6.29 10.43
C THR A 322 -3.49 7.80 10.22
N GLN A 323 -4.68 8.40 10.19
CA GLN A 323 -4.85 9.86 10.20
C GLN A 323 -4.45 10.47 11.55
N GLU A 324 -4.88 9.86 12.66
CA GLU A 324 -4.50 10.29 14.01
C GLU A 324 -2.99 10.16 14.23
N LEU A 325 -2.38 9.10 13.70
CA LEU A 325 -0.92 8.93 13.70
C LEU A 325 -0.22 10.05 12.94
N GLU A 326 -0.68 10.40 11.73
CA GLU A 326 -0.10 11.50 10.95
C GLU A 326 -0.27 12.86 11.63
N ALA A 327 -1.44 13.13 12.19
CA ALA A 327 -1.69 14.34 12.98
C ALA A 327 -0.78 14.40 14.21
N TRP A 328 -0.63 13.29 14.93
CA TRP A 328 0.30 13.19 16.06
C TRP A 328 1.75 13.42 15.63
N MET A 329 2.19 12.89 14.48
CA MET A 329 3.54 13.15 13.96
C MET A 329 3.72 14.63 13.63
N GLN A 330 2.76 15.26 12.95
CA GLN A 330 2.81 16.69 12.62
C GLN A 330 2.87 17.56 13.88
N GLU A 331 2.05 17.26 14.89
CA GLU A 331 2.08 17.96 16.17
C GLU A 331 3.42 17.74 16.90
N ARG A 332 3.92 16.50 16.92
CA ARG A 332 5.19 16.16 17.54
C ARG A 332 6.33 16.95 16.89
N PHE A 333 6.47 16.90 15.55
CA PHE A 333 7.53 17.63 14.85
C PHE A 333 7.34 19.16 14.91
N GLY A 334 6.10 19.65 14.88
CA GLY A 334 5.80 21.09 14.96
C GLY A 334 6.06 21.70 16.35
N SER A 335 5.98 20.90 17.41
CA SER A 335 6.23 21.34 18.79
C SER A 335 7.70 21.18 19.23
N MET A 336 8.54 20.54 18.41
CA MET A 336 9.97 20.36 18.71
C MET A 336 10.73 21.69 18.67
N ASN A 337 11.61 21.89 19.66
CA ASN A 337 12.61 22.97 19.58
C ASN A 337 13.70 22.65 18.54
N LEU A 338 14.54 23.62 18.19
CA LEU A 338 15.57 23.46 17.16
C LEU A 338 16.44 22.21 17.38
N LEU A 339 16.87 21.94 18.61
CA LEU A 339 17.72 20.79 18.90
C LEU A 339 16.98 19.47 18.66
N GLN A 340 15.71 19.38 19.07
CA GLN A 340 14.88 18.20 18.84
C GLN A 340 14.55 18.00 17.36
N GLN A 341 14.31 19.08 16.60
CA GLN A 341 14.12 18.99 15.15
C GLN A 341 15.36 18.41 14.47
N PHE A 342 16.55 18.87 14.84
CA PHE A 342 17.82 18.30 14.37
C PHE A 342 17.99 16.83 14.77
N ASP A 343 17.54 16.44 15.97
CA ASP A 343 17.58 15.06 16.47
C ASP A 343 16.53 14.13 15.81
N SER A 344 15.64 14.61 14.93
CA SER A 344 14.55 13.79 14.36
C SER A 344 14.37 13.90 12.84
N ILE A 345 15.39 14.39 12.14
CA ILE A 345 15.37 14.60 10.69
C ILE A 345 15.20 13.27 9.95
N LEU A 346 15.94 12.22 10.33
CA LEU A 346 15.88 10.94 9.65
C LEU A 346 14.54 10.25 9.93
N SER A 347 14.02 10.32 11.16
CA SER A 347 12.67 9.80 11.47
C SER A 347 11.61 10.36 10.53
N GLY A 348 11.58 11.68 10.33
CA GLY A 348 10.60 12.31 9.45
C GLY A 348 10.73 11.90 7.99
N MET A 349 11.95 11.65 7.52
CA MET A 349 12.23 11.27 6.13
C MET A 349 12.01 9.77 5.86
N LEU A 350 12.31 8.92 6.82
CA LEU A 350 12.24 7.45 6.68
C LEU A 350 10.86 6.89 7.03
N THR A 351 9.98 7.71 7.61
CA THR A 351 8.60 7.29 7.90
C THR A 351 7.77 7.36 6.62
N PRO A 352 7.10 6.28 6.20
CA PRO A 352 6.22 6.31 5.04
C PRO A 352 5.00 7.21 5.28
N ALA A 353 4.31 7.60 4.21
CA ALA A 353 3.07 8.37 4.30
C ALA A 353 1.92 7.51 4.86
N MET A 354 1.87 7.36 6.19
CA MET A 354 1.00 6.42 6.91
C MET A 354 -0.48 6.57 6.55
N ALA A 355 -1.01 7.81 6.54
CA ALA A 355 -2.42 8.02 6.18
C ALA A 355 -2.71 7.72 4.71
N ALA A 356 -1.76 7.97 3.81
CA ALA A 356 -1.92 7.64 2.39
C ALA A 356 -1.97 6.13 2.18
N GLY A 357 -1.11 5.37 2.86
CA GLY A 357 -1.18 3.91 2.81
C GLY A 357 -2.40 3.35 3.52
N GLY A 358 -2.76 3.87 4.71
CA GLY A 358 -4.01 3.51 5.40
C GLY A 358 -5.22 3.67 4.49
N ARG A 359 -5.32 4.79 3.75
CA ARG A 359 -6.33 4.99 2.70
C ARG A 359 -6.27 3.93 1.60
N ALA A 360 -5.09 3.57 1.12
CA ALA A 360 -4.95 2.56 0.07
C ALA A 360 -5.41 1.17 0.52
N PHE A 361 -5.01 0.74 1.73
CA PHE A 361 -5.45 -0.52 2.34
C PHE A 361 -6.96 -0.51 2.62
N SER A 362 -7.49 0.56 3.22
CA SER A 362 -8.93 0.64 3.47
C SER A 362 -9.73 0.66 2.16
N ARG A 363 -9.25 1.35 1.11
CA ARG A 363 -9.89 1.36 -0.20
C ARG A 363 -10.03 -0.03 -0.79
N ILE A 364 -8.96 -0.83 -0.81
CA ILE A 364 -9.02 -2.18 -1.40
C ILE A 364 -9.93 -3.10 -0.58
N ALA A 365 -9.94 -2.98 0.74
CA ALA A 365 -10.87 -3.74 1.58
C ALA A 365 -12.34 -3.42 1.23
N ILE A 366 -12.67 -2.16 1.02
CA ILE A 366 -14.04 -1.73 0.67
C ILE A 366 -14.39 -2.13 -0.77
N GLN A 367 -13.44 -2.07 -1.70
CA GLN A 367 -13.60 -2.61 -3.05
C GLN A 367 -13.97 -4.12 -3.02
N HIS A 368 -13.33 -4.91 -2.15
CA HIS A 368 -13.74 -6.31 -1.95
C HIS A 368 -15.15 -6.42 -1.35
N ARG A 369 -15.49 -5.58 -0.34
CA ARG A 369 -16.83 -5.59 0.29
C ARG A 369 -17.94 -5.28 -0.72
N ILE A 370 -17.79 -4.24 -1.56
CA ILE A 370 -18.78 -3.89 -2.60
C ILE A 370 -18.86 -4.96 -3.70
N ALA A 371 -17.72 -5.56 -4.06
CA ALA A 371 -17.69 -6.68 -5.02
C ALA A 371 -18.48 -7.90 -4.50
N ILE A 372 -18.34 -8.24 -3.21
CA ILE A 372 -19.11 -9.33 -2.60
C ILE A 372 -20.62 -9.06 -2.66
N LEU A 373 -21.04 -7.85 -2.34
CA LEU A 373 -22.46 -7.47 -2.41
C LEU A 373 -22.99 -7.51 -3.84
N ALA A 374 -22.28 -6.92 -4.81
CA ALA A 374 -22.70 -6.91 -6.20
C ALA A 374 -22.76 -8.32 -6.80
N GLY A 375 -21.80 -9.19 -6.48
CA GLY A 375 -21.86 -10.60 -6.85
C GLY A 375 -23.09 -11.29 -6.26
N GLY A 376 -23.39 -11.05 -4.99
CA GLY A 376 -24.60 -11.57 -4.35
C GLY A 376 -25.89 -11.08 -5.02
N VAL A 377 -25.98 -9.78 -5.34
CA VAL A 377 -27.13 -9.19 -6.07
C VAL A 377 -27.30 -9.85 -7.44
N ARG A 378 -26.21 -10.07 -8.17
CA ARG A 378 -26.26 -10.76 -9.47
C ARG A 378 -26.69 -12.21 -9.35
N MET A 379 -26.17 -12.95 -8.37
CA MET A 379 -26.60 -14.32 -8.11
C MET A 379 -28.09 -14.39 -7.76
N PHE A 380 -28.57 -13.43 -6.96
CA PHE A 380 -29.99 -13.31 -6.65
C PHE A 380 -30.83 -13.16 -7.91
N GLU A 381 -30.46 -12.20 -8.77
CA GLU A 381 -31.18 -11.92 -10.00
C GLU A 381 -31.18 -13.09 -10.97
N GLN A 382 -30.05 -13.77 -11.15
CA GLN A 382 -29.95 -14.95 -12.01
C GLN A 382 -30.81 -16.13 -11.51
N GLU A 383 -31.02 -16.25 -10.20
CA GLU A 383 -31.84 -17.32 -9.61
C GLU A 383 -33.34 -16.99 -9.64
N THR A 384 -33.72 -15.75 -9.39
CA THR A 384 -35.13 -15.35 -9.20
C THR A 384 -35.76 -14.65 -10.42
N GLY A 385 -34.94 -14.21 -11.37
CA GLY A 385 -35.35 -13.37 -12.49
C GLY A 385 -35.61 -11.91 -12.13
N SER A 386 -35.33 -11.49 -10.87
CA SER A 386 -35.47 -10.10 -10.44
C SER A 386 -34.42 -9.73 -9.40
N PHE A 387 -33.95 -8.48 -9.39
CA PHE A 387 -33.07 -7.99 -8.33
C PHE A 387 -33.74 -8.07 -6.94
N PRO A 388 -32.96 -8.22 -5.85
CA PRO A 388 -33.52 -8.25 -4.49
C PRO A 388 -34.17 -6.91 -4.14
N GLU A 389 -35.23 -6.93 -3.33
CA GLU A 389 -35.84 -5.72 -2.79
C GLU A 389 -34.94 -5.11 -1.70
N ASP A 390 -34.23 -5.97 -0.94
CA ASP A 390 -33.32 -5.57 0.12
C ASP A 390 -32.05 -6.43 0.16
N LEU A 391 -30.90 -5.82 0.49
CA LEU A 391 -29.62 -6.53 0.54
C LEU A 391 -29.58 -7.66 1.60
N SER A 392 -30.42 -7.64 2.64
CA SER A 392 -30.50 -8.71 3.64
C SER A 392 -30.93 -10.05 3.04
N GLU A 393 -31.59 -10.06 1.88
CA GLU A 393 -31.93 -11.27 1.15
C GLU A 393 -30.70 -12.04 0.67
N LEU A 394 -29.54 -11.38 0.56
CA LEU A 394 -28.26 -12.02 0.20
C LEU A 394 -27.74 -13.00 1.26
N SER A 395 -28.34 -13.00 2.46
CA SER A 395 -28.04 -13.99 3.51
C SER A 395 -28.22 -15.43 3.04
N LYS A 396 -29.08 -15.69 2.04
CA LYS A 396 -29.22 -17.04 1.43
C LYS A 396 -27.93 -17.56 0.78
N TYR A 397 -27.02 -16.67 0.38
CA TYR A 397 -25.69 -16.99 -0.17
C TYR A 397 -24.57 -16.93 0.86
N GLY A 398 -24.92 -16.87 2.15
CA GLY A 398 -23.96 -16.69 3.24
C GLY A 398 -23.28 -15.33 3.25
N ILE A 399 -23.92 -14.30 2.66
CA ILE A 399 -23.42 -12.93 2.65
C ILE A 399 -24.05 -12.19 3.84
N ASP A 400 -23.24 -11.94 4.86
CA ASP A 400 -23.63 -11.09 5.99
C ASP A 400 -23.34 -9.62 5.65
N VAL A 401 -24.38 -8.89 5.23
CA VAL A 401 -24.29 -7.48 4.86
C VAL A 401 -23.75 -6.61 6.01
N SER A 402 -24.00 -7.00 7.27
CA SER A 402 -23.54 -6.22 8.43
C SER A 402 -22.01 -6.22 8.59
N GLN A 403 -21.32 -7.21 8.02
CA GLN A 403 -19.85 -7.26 8.02
C GLN A 403 -19.21 -6.61 6.79
N LEU A 404 -20.02 -6.20 5.81
CA LEU A 404 -19.57 -5.62 4.55
C LEU A 404 -19.79 -4.10 4.51
N GLN A 405 -20.03 -3.46 5.64
CA GLN A 405 -20.30 -2.02 5.69
C GLN A 405 -19.05 -1.22 5.24
N PRO A 406 -19.18 -0.13 4.48
CA PRO A 406 -18.10 0.82 4.32
C PRO A 406 -17.76 1.51 5.66
N PRO A 407 -16.66 2.28 5.71
CA PRO A 407 -16.34 3.10 6.87
C PRO A 407 -17.50 3.98 7.34
N GLY A 408 -17.57 4.25 8.65
CA GLY A 408 -18.66 5.05 9.23
C GLY A 408 -19.92 4.25 9.60
N GLY A 409 -19.93 2.93 9.37
CA GLY A 409 -20.91 2.00 9.94
C GLY A 409 -22.31 2.09 9.35
N LYS A 410 -22.49 2.77 8.21
CA LYS A 410 -23.73 2.73 7.43
C LYS A 410 -23.61 1.79 6.24
N PRO A 411 -24.71 1.17 5.76
CA PRO A 411 -24.66 0.26 4.62
C PRO A 411 -24.22 0.93 3.34
N PHE A 412 -23.74 0.14 2.38
CA PHE A 412 -23.73 0.57 0.99
C PHE A 412 -25.15 0.94 0.56
N GLY A 413 -25.25 1.95 -0.29
CA GLY A 413 -26.50 2.37 -0.87
C GLY A 413 -26.91 1.38 -1.95
N TYR A 414 -28.19 1.02 -1.97
CA TYR A 414 -28.74 0.07 -2.92
C TYR A 414 -30.13 0.51 -3.33
N ARG A 415 -30.43 0.41 -4.62
CA ARG A 415 -31.76 0.65 -5.18
C ARG A 415 -31.90 -0.03 -6.53
N VAL A 416 -33.12 -0.43 -6.87
CA VAL A 416 -33.49 -0.81 -8.24
C VAL A 416 -34.16 0.38 -8.92
N GLU A 417 -33.60 0.86 -10.03
CA GLU A 417 -34.11 1.99 -10.82
C GLU A 417 -34.14 1.60 -12.30
N ASP A 418 -35.26 1.83 -12.98
CA ASP A 418 -35.43 1.51 -14.41
C ASP A 418 -35.05 0.06 -14.79
N GLY A 419 -35.24 -0.86 -13.84
CA GLY A 419 -34.89 -2.28 -14.00
C GLY A 419 -33.41 -2.58 -13.74
N GLU A 420 -32.53 -1.61 -13.50
CA GLU A 420 -31.14 -1.84 -13.11
C GLU A 420 -30.98 -1.81 -11.58
N ALA A 421 -30.17 -2.70 -11.04
CA ALA A 421 -29.72 -2.59 -9.66
C ALA A 421 -28.50 -1.66 -9.58
N VAL A 422 -28.60 -0.60 -8.79
CA VAL A 422 -27.53 0.35 -8.53
C VAL A 422 -27.04 0.16 -7.10
N LEU A 423 -25.77 -0.22 -6.95
CA LEU A 423 -25.08 -0.34 -5.67
C LEU A 423 -24.02 0.76 -5.61
N TRP A 424 -23.98 1.54 -4.53
CA TRP A 424 -22.98 2.58 -4.37
C TRP A 424 -22.39 2.70 -2.98
N GLY A 425 -21.12 3.06 -2.93
CA GLY A 425 -20.42 3.48 -1.73
C GLY A 425 -20.09 4.97 -1.79
N PHE A 426 -18.99 5.32 -1.14
CA PHE A 426 -18.45 6.66 -1.21
C PHE A 426 -16.92 6.60 -1.27
N PRO A 427 -16.30 7.58 -1.92
CA PRO A 427 -14.86 7.75 -1.87
C PRO A 427 -14.41 8.02 -0.44
N ILE A 428 -13.45 7.22 0.06
CA ILE A 428 -12.72 7.61 1.26
C ILE A 428 -11.98 8.90 0.94
N SER A 429 -12.45 10.02 1.50
CA SER A 429 -11.79 11.32 1.40
C SER A 429 -11.06 11.66 2.71
N VAL A 430 -10.17 12.64 2.66
CA VAL A 430 -9.43 13.11 3.84
C VAL A 430 -10.38 13.95 4.68
N GLY A 431 -10.68 13.49 5.91
CA GLY A 431 -11.40 14.27 6.92
C GLY A 431 -12.91 14.05 6.98
N ASP A 432 -13.50 13.29 6.05
CA ASP A 432 -14.91 12.91 6.13
C ASP A 432 -15.06 11.39 6.02
N VAL A 433 -15.18 10.74 7.19
CA VAL A 433 -15.71 9.38 7.29
C VAL A 433 -17.24 9.50 7.26
N SER A 434 -17.73 10.16 6.21
CA SER A 434 -19.15 10.40 5.99
C SER A 434 -19.86 9.07 5.84
N SER A 435 -21.10 9.03 6.27
CA SER A 435 -21.97 7.94 5.88
C SER A 435 -22.17 7.87 4.37
N THR A 436 -22.49 6.68 3.86
CA THR A 436 -22.96 6.51 2.49
C THR A 436 -24.04 7.54 2.13
N PRO A 437 -23.87 8.27 1.01
CA PRO A 437 -24.84 9.28 0.58
C PRO A 437 -26.17 8.64 0.18
N GLU A 438 -27.28 9.39 0.30
CA GLU A 438 -28.62 8.91 -0.07
C GLU A 438 -28.80 8.64 -1.57
N GLN A 439 -27.92 9.23 -2.40
CA GLN A 439 -27.93 9.08 -3.85
C GLN A 439 -26.53 8.68 -4.34
N PRO A 440 -26.43 7.91 -5.43
CA PRO A 440 -25.16 7.53 -6.01
C PRO A 440 -24.37 8.76 -6.48
N PRO A 441 -23.02 8.76 -6.34
CA PRO A 441 -22.16 9.77 -6.95
C PRO A 441 -22.41 9.96 -8.45
N SER A 442 -22.33 11.21 -8.92
CA SER A 442 -22.41 11.54 -10.34
C SER A 442 -21.23 10.91 -11.10
N LEU A 443 -21.55 10.27 -12.23
CA LEU A 443 -20.58 9.73 -13.20
C LEU A 443 -20.58 10.54 -14.52
N ALA A 444 -21.10 11.78 -14.49
CA ALA A 444 -21.21 12.59 -15.69
C ALA A 444 -19.82 12.95 -16.27
N LEU A 445 -19.76 13.06 -17.61
CA LEU A 445 -18.57 13.54 -18.33
C LEU A 445 -18.18 14.94 -17.82
N GLY A 446 -16.91 15.12 -17.45
CA GLY A 446 -16.36 16.38 -16.94
C GLY A 446 -16.42 16.55 -15.41
N GLU A 447 -16.99 15.60 -14.68
CA GLU A 447 -16.98 15.62 -13.21
C GLU A 447 -15.55 15.45 -12.65
N PRO A 448 -15.11 16.31 -11.72
CA PRO A 448 -13.89 16.09 -10.98
C PRO A 448 -13.95 14.72 -10.29
N ASN A 449 -12.91 13.90 -10.48
CA ASN A 449 -12.78 12.57 -9.88
C ASN A 449 -13.72 11.49 -10.46
N ARG A 450 -14.26 11.63 -11.67
CA ARG A 450 -15.08 10.59 -12.33
C ARG A 450 -14.50 9.17 -12.19
N GLY A 451 -13.25 8.96 -12.60
CA GLY A 451 -12.62 7.63 -12.52
C GLY A 451 -12.46 7.12 -11.08
N TYR A 452 -12.43 8.02 -10.09
CA TYR A 452 -12.45 7.62 -8.68
C TYR A 452 -13.86 7.26 -8.21
N ASN A 453 -14.89 7.95 -8.69
CA ASN A 453 -16.30 7.66 -8.39
C ASN A 453 -16.77 6.34 -9.04
N GLU A 454 -16.27 6.00 -10.23
CA GLU A 454 -16.59 4.75 -10.94
C GLU A 454 -16.20 3.50 -10.13
N LEU A 455 -15.22 3.59 -9.24
CA LEU A 455 -14.87 2.51 -8.31
C LEU A 455 -15.99 2.18 -7.32
N TRP A 456 -16.84 3.18 -7.03
CA TRP A 456 -17.83 3.13 -5.96
C TRP A 456 -19.26 3.03 -6.45
N VAL A 457 -19.53 2.99 -7.75
CA VAL A 457 -20.88 2.89 -8.30
C VAL A 457 -20.95 1.72 -9.26
N TRP A 458 -21.79 0.74 -8.93
CA TRP A 458 -21.94 -0.48 -9.69
C TRP A 458 -23.37 -0.55 -10.24
N ARG A 459 -23.51 -0.71 -11.55
CA ARG A 459 -24.81 -0.77 -12.24
C ARG A 459 -24.99 -2.14 -12.88
N LEU A 460 -25.91 -2.93 -12.35
CA LEU A 460 -26.18 -4.27 -12.82
C LEU A 460 -27.43 -4.22 -13.69
N LYS A 461 -27.27 -4.49 -14.99
CA LYS A 461 -28.39 -4.64 -15.92
C LYS A 461 -29.05 -6.00 -15.73
N PRO A 462 -30.37 -6.15 -15.91
CA PRO A 462 -31.01 -7.46 -15.96
C PRO A 462 -30.27 -8.38 -16.92
N SER A 463 -30.11 -9.63 -16.54
CA SER A 463 -29.66 -10.66 -17.47
C SER A 463 -30.67 -10.73 -18.62
N ALA A 464 -30.21 -10.88 -19.87
CA ALA A 464 -31.13 -11.11 -20.97
C ALA A 464 -31.95 -12.37 -20.64
N PRO A 465 -33.28 -12.38 -20.87
CA PRO A 465 -34.05 -13.61 -20.70
C PRO A 465 -33.39 -14.70 -21.54
N GLU A 466 -33.08 -15.85 -20.92
CA GLU A 466 -32.65 -17.02 -21.70
C GLU A 466 -33.76 -17.29 -22.71
N ASP A 467 -33.45 -17.19 -24.01
CA ASP A 467 -34.39 -17.54 -25.07
C ASP A 467 -34.78 -19.02 -24.88
N GLU A 468 -35.94 -19.28 -24.26
CA GLU A 468 -36.50 -20.62 -23.98
C GLU A 468 -36.71 -21.48 -25.23
#